data_AF-A0A9D8TXY6-F1
#
_entry.id   AF-A0A9D8TXY6-F1
#
_cell.length_a   1.000
_cell.length_b   1.000
_cell.length_c   1.000
_cell.angle_alpha   90.00
_cell.angle_beta   90.00
_cell.angle_gamma   90.00
#
_symmetry.space_group_name_H-M   'P 1'
#
loop_
_entity.id
_entity.type
_entity.pdbx_description
1 polymer ?
#
loop_
_entity_poly.entity_id
_entity_poly.type
_entity_poly.pdbx_seq_one_letter_code
_entity_poly.pdbx_strand_id
1 'polypeptide(L)' 'MPVYRYKCSDCGYEFSQYQSFEDKPVEVCPKCGGKVHKVYTPASIQFKGSGFYRTDSSPKKSSKKGD' A
#
# COMPACT_ATOMS: atom_id res chain seq x y z
N MET A 1 -13.39 15.66 1.28
CA MET A 1 -12.65 15.38 0.03
C MET A 1 -11.31 14.76 0.37
N PRO A 2 -10.87 13.70 -0.33
CA PRO A 2 -9.54 13.14 -0.14
C PRO A 2 -8.45 14.14 -0.57
N VAL A 3 -7.30 14.07 0.09
CA VAL A 3 -6.10 14.81 -0.28
C VAL A 3 -5.20 13.87 -1.06
N TYR A 4 -4.82 14.27 -2.26
CA TYR A 4 -3.84 13.54 -3.05
C TYR A 4 -2.51 14.29 -3.08
N ARG A 5 -1.41 13.53 -3.01
CA ARG A 5 -0.06 14.05 -3.16
C ARG A 5 0.39 13.88 -4.59
N TYR A 6 1.03 14.91 -5.13
CA TYR A 6 1.59 14.95 -6.47
C TYR A 6 3.07 15.32 -6.39
N LYS A 7 3.86 14.76 -7.31
CA LYS A 7 5.28 15.07 -7.48
C LYS A 7 5.58 15.39 -8.92
N CYS A 8 6.32 16.47 -9.15
CA CYS A 8 6.82 16.82 -10.48
C CYS A 8 8.03 15.98 -10.84
N SER A 9 8.04 15.43 -12.05
CA SER A 9 9.17 14.66 -12.57
C SER A 9 10.34 15.55 -13.02
N ASP A 10 10.05 16.80 -13.40
CA ASP A 10 11.07 17.72 -13.94
C ASP A 10 11.83 18.47 -12.85
N CYS A 11 11.13 19.04 -11.87
CA CYS A 11 11.75 19.86 -10.82
C CYS A 11 11.72 19.22 -9.42
N GLY A 12 11.08 18.07 -9.27
CA GLY A 12 10.97 17.37 -7.97
C GLY A 12 10.01 18.02 -6.97
N TYR A 13 9.30 19.08 -7.33
CA TYR A 13 8.36 19.76 -6.43
C TYR A 13 7.19 18.85 -6.03
N GLU A 14 6.98 18.72 -4.72
CA GLU A 14 5.90 17.92 -4.13
C GLU A 14 4.84 18.82 -3.50
N PHE A 15 3.57 18.54 -3.77
CA PHE A 15 2.45 19.28 -3.22
C PHE A 15 1.24 18.38 -2.97
N SER A 16 0.36 18.82 -2.09
CA SER A 16 -0.89 18.14 -1.74
C SER A 16 -2.08 18.97 -2.18
N GLN A 17 -3.04 18.35 -2.86
CA GLN A 17 -4.25 19.03 -3.33
C GLN A 17 -5.51 18.25 -2.92
N TYR A 18 -6.53 19.00 -2.49
CA TYR A 18 -7.88 18.48 -2.29
C TYR A 18 -8.53 18.25 -3.65
N GLN A 19 -9.03 17.04 -3.88
CA GLN A 19 -9.61 16.68 -5.16
C GLN A 19 -10.77 15.71 -4.96
N SER A 20 -11.88 15.92 -5.68
CA SER A 20 -12.99 14.96 -5.67
C SER A 20 -12.59 13.69 -6.41
N PHE A 21 -13.27 12.59 -6.12
CA PHE A 21 -13.00 11.34 -6.84
C PHE A 21 -13.38 11.43 -8.33
N GLU A 22 -14.38 12.26 -8.65
CA GLU A 22 -14.89 12.47 -10.02
C GLU A 22 -14.07 13.49 -10.83
N ASP A 23 -13.18 14.24 -10.18
CA ASP A 23 -12.38 15.27 -10.82
C ASP A 23 -11.17 14.68 -11.57
N LYS A 24 -10.81 15.30 -12.70
CA LYS A 24 -9.63 14.92 -13.48
C LYS A 24 -8.34 15.16 -12.69
N PRO A 25 -7.39 14.21 -12.66
CA PRO A 25 -6.12 14.37 -11.95
C PRO A 25 -5.31 15.55 -12.49
N VAL A 26 -4.47 16.10 -11.63
CA VAL A 26 -3.58 17.22 -11.97
C VAL A 26 -2.42 16.65 -12.78
N GLU A 27 -2.14 17.23 -13.95
CA GLU A 27 -1.05 16.80 -14.83
C GLU A 27 0.08 17.82 -14.96
N VAL A 28 -0.16 19.07 -14.51
CA VAL A 28 0.77 20.19 -14.68
C VAL A 28 1.31 20.68 -13.34
N CYS A 29 2.62 20.90 -13.26
CA CYS A 29 3.29 21.43 -12.09
C CYS A 29 3.04 22.96 -11.96
N PRO A 30 2.58 23.47 -10.81
CA PRO A 30 2.36 24.90 -10.61
C PRO A 30 3.65 25.73 -10.52
N LYS A 31 4.83 25.09 -10.36
CA LYS A 31 6.13 25.77 -10.26
C LYS A 31 6.86 25.92 -11.60
N CYS A 32 6.81 24.89 -12.45
CA CYS A 32 7.62 24.84 -13.67
C CYS A 32 6.82 24.47 -14.93
N GLY A 33 5.52 24.13 -14.81
CA GLY A 33 4.72 23.65 -15.94
C GLY A 33 5.04 22.23 -16.40
N GLY A 34 5.97 21.55 -15.73
CA GLY A 34 6.36 20.17 -16.04
C GLY A 34 5.29 19.13 -15.69
N LYS A 35 5.53 17.87 -16.07
CA LYS A 35 4.59 16.78 -15.82
C LYS A 35 4.61 16.38 -14.35
N VAL A 36 3.43 16.15 -13.77
CA VAL A 36 3.30 15.61 -12.41
C VAL A 36 2.65 14.25 -12.42
N HIS A 37 2.94 13.46 -11.40
CA HIS A 37 2.33 12.16 -11.16
C HIS A 37 1.87 12.06 -9.70
N LYS A 38 0.86 11.23 -9.47
CA LYS A 38 0.30 11.00 -8.14
C LYS A 38 1.23 10.11 -7.32
N VAL A 39 1.57 10.54 -6.11
CA VAL A 39 2.43 9.80 -5.20
C VAL A 39 1.56 8.94 -4.29
N TYR A 40 1.68 7.63 -4.41
CA TYR A 40 1.04 6.67 -3.52
C TYR A 40 2.02 6.31 -2.40
N THR A 41 1.69 6.72 -1.18
CA THR A 41 2.45 6.29 0.00
C THR A 41 1.90 4.94 0.45
N PRO A 42 2.74 3.92 0.71
CA PRO A 42 2.26 2.65 1.22
C PRO A 42 1.54 2.86 2.55
N ALA A 43 0.32 2.34 2.68
CA ALA A 43 -0.38 2.31 3.95
C ALA A 43 0.23 1.23 4.85
N SER A 44 0.48 1.56 6.11
CA SER A 44 0.91 0.57 7.11
C SER A 44 -0.20 -0.45 7.36
N ILE A 45 0.02 -1.71 7.04
CA ILE A 45 -0.92 -2.80 7.32
C ILE A 45 -0.78 -3.17 8.80
N GLN A 46 -1.85 -3.02 9.58
CA GLN A 46 -1.91 -3.46 10.98
C GLN A 46 -2.77 -4.72 11.07
N PHE A 47 -2.13 -5.86 11.38
CA PHE A 47 -2.84 -7.11 11.69
C PHE A 47 -3.21 -7.11 13.18
N LYS A 48 -4.44 -6.71 13.51
CA LYS A 48 -5.01 -6.92 14.84
C LYS A 48 -5.73 -8.28 14.88
N GLY A 49 -4.96 -9.35 15.07
CA GLY A 49 -5.48 -10.71 15.25
C GLY A 49 -5.14 -11.23 16.65
N SER A 50 -6.15 -11.34 17.52
CA SER A 50 -6.02 -12.03 18.80
C SER A 50 -6.00 -13.56 18.58
N GLY A 51 -4.81 -14.12 18.38
CA GLY A 51 -4.57 -15.56 18.52
C GLY A 51 -5.11 -16.45 17.40
N PHE A 52 -4.23 -16.82 16.46
CA PHE A 52 -4.41 -18.05 15.70
C PHE A 52 -4.20 -19.23 16.65
N TYR A 53 -5.26 -20.00 16.90
CA TYR A 53 -5.15 -21.23 17.68
C TYR A 53 -4.21 -22.22 17.00
N ARG A 54 -3.41 -22.84 17.87
CA ARG A 54 -2.34 -23.79 17.61
C ARG A 54 -2.79 -25.07 16.87
N THR A 55 -1.97 -25.43 15.88
CA THR A 55 -1.54 -26.81 15.50
C THR A 55 -2.60 -27.90 15.31
N ASP A 56 -3.03 -28.10 14.07
CA ASP A 56 -3.34 -29.45 13.59
C ASP A 56 -2.00 -30.19 13.40
N SER A 57 -1.60 -30.96 14.41
CA SER A 57 -0.51 -31.94 14.29
C SER A 57 -1.13 -33.31 14.49
N SER A 58 -1.70 -33.87 13.42
CA SER A 58 -2.12 -35.28 13.43
C SER A 58 -0.93 -36.19 13.79
N PRO A 59 -1.04 -37.06 14.82
CA PRO A 59 0.03 -37.99 15.14
C PRO A 59 0.11 -39.05 14.03
N LYS A 60 1.18 -39.00 13.21
CA LYS A 60 1.50 -40.11 12.31
C LYS A 60 1.85 -41.32 13.17
N LYS A 61 0.91 -42.28 13.26
CA LYS A 61 1.18 -43.64 13.71
C LYS A 61 2.29 -44.22 12.84
N SER A 62 3.51 -44.36 13.39
CA SER A 62 4.55 -45.20 12.80
C SER A 62 4.31 -46.64 13.26
N SER A 63 3.85 -47.45 12.32
CA SER A 63 3.65 -48.88 12.45
C SER A 63 4.99 -49.61 12.63
N LYS A 64 4.96 -50.61 13.52
CA LYS A 64 5.91 -51.71 13.75
C LYS A 64 6.64 -52.24 12.50
N LYS A 65 7.98 -52.36 12.60
CA LYS A 65 8.90 -53.35 11.95
C LYS A 65 10.32 -53.02 12.47
N GLY A 66 11.17 -53.90 12.98
CA GLY A 66 11.19 -55.32 13.29
C GLY A 66 12.56 -55.62 13.93
N ASP A 67 12.66 -56.72 14.66
CA ASP A 67 13.89 -57.49 14.88
C ASP A 67 13.50 -58.95 14.69
#